data_AF-A0A969VRE7-F1
#
_entry.id   AF-A0A969VRE7-F1
#
_cell.length_a   1.000
_cell.length_b   1.000
_cell.length_c   1.000
_cell.angle_alpha   90.00
_cell.angle_beta   90.00
_cell.angle_gamma   90.00
#
_symmetry.space_group_name_H-M   'P 1'
#
loop_
_entity.id
_entity.type
_entity.pdbx_description
1 polymer ?
#
loop_
_entity_poly.entity_id
_entity_poly.type
_entity_poly.pdbx_seq_one_letter_code
_entity_poly.pdbx_strand_id
1 'polypeptide(L)'
;MLRTWTDTHYKLEDDDWLYIATHEEQSSASLVCPGYARDGEGFSIHFTPAHIEMLEHLLGALRIIQAQQEAMLEYAYPEPKGAKQAAKHLIR
;
A
#
# COMPACT_ATOMS: atom_id res chain seq x y z
N MET A 1 32.38 13.04 11.84
CA MET A 1 31.14 12.54 12.44
C MET A 1 30.61 11.43 11.56
N LEU A 2 30.41 10.22 12.11
CA LEU A 2 29.63 9.17 11.44
C LEU A 2 28.22 9.73 11.23
N ARG A 3 27.79 9.90 9.97
CA ARG A 3 26.40 10.24 9.67
C ARG A 3 25.55 9.05 10.12
N THR A 4 24.84 9.19 11.23
CA THR A 4 23.70 8.33 11.54
C THR A 4 22.65 8.63 10.49
N TRP A 5 22.55 7.78 9.47
CA TRP A 5 21.46 7.83 8.51
C TRP A 5 20.18 7.64 9.32
N THR A 6 19.37 8.69 9.41
CA THR A 6 18.01 8.54 9.92
C THR A 6 17.23 7.96 8.76
N ASP A 7 16.70 6.76 8.90
CA ASP A 7 15.92 6.11 7.84
C ASP A 7 14.82 7.08 7.42
N THR A 8 14.93 7.61 6.21
CA THR A 8 13.94 8.54 5.67
C THR A 8 12.81 7.71 5.11
N HIS A 9 11.66 7.75 5.78
CA HIS A 9 10.47 7.00 5.37
C HIS A 9 9.59 7.86 4.46
N TYR A 10 9.40 7.41 3.22
CA TYR A 10 8.47 8.00 2.26
C TYR A 10 7.22 7.11 2.20
N LYS A 11 6.04 7.67 2.51
CA LYS A 11 4.75 6.96 2.42
C LYS A 11 4.03 7.41 1.16
N LEU A 12 4.08 6.58 0.13
CA LEU A 12 3.35 6.84 -1.11
C LEU A 12 1.86 6.59 -0.91
N GLU A 13 1.03 7.50 -1.38
CA GLU A 13 -0.44 7.41 -1.44
C GLU A 13 -0.90 7.12 -2.88
N ASP A 14 -2.15 6.71 -3.06
CA ASP A 14 -2.69 6.29 -4.36
C ASP A 14 -2.74 7.41 -5.42
N ASP A 15 -2.77 8.67 -4.97
CA ASP A 15 -2.80 9.86 -5.84
C ASP A 15 -1.40 10.42 -6.16
N ASP A 16 -0.34 9.83 -5.60
CA ASP A 16 1.02 10.22 -5.91
C ASP A 16 1.40 9.85 -7.35
N TRP A 17 1.95 10.82 -8.07
CA TRP A 17 2.43 10.60 -9.43
C TRP A 17 3.74 9.81 -9.41
N LEU A 18 3.74 8.59 -9.94
CA LEU A 18 4.89 7.70 -10.00
C LEU A 18 5.14 7.23 -11.44
N TYR A 19 6.41 7.10 -11.83
CA TYR A 19 6.77 6.47 -13.10
C TYR A 19 8.07 5.68 -13.02
N ILE A 20 8.25 4.75 -13.95
CA ILE A 20 9.47 3.94 -14.08
C ILE A 20 10.32 4.51 -15.22
N ALA A 21 11.59 4.80 -14.94
CA ALA A 21 12.59 5.12 -15.95
C ALA A 21 13.54 3.93 -16.14
N THR A 22 13.76 3.50 -17.38
CA THR A 22 14.72 2.43 -17.71
C THR A 22 16.03 3.02 -18.21
N HIS A 23 17.14 2.41 -17.83
CA HIS A 23 18.50 2.82 -18.21
C HIS A 23 19.23 1.62 -18.81
N GLU A 24 19.03 1.39 -20.11
CA GLU A 24 19.52 0.18 -20.81
C GLU A 24 21.04 0.03 -20.75
N GLU A 25 21.78 1.13 -20.92
CA GLU A 25 23.25 1.14 -20.85
C GLU A 25 23.79 0.73 -19.48
N GLN A 26 23.00 0.89 -18.42
CA GLN A 26 23.37 0.60 -17.04
C GLN A 26 22.70 -0.67 -16.51
N SER A 27 21.91 -1.36 -17.35
CA SER A 27 21.11 -2.52 -16.97
C SER A 27 20.32 -2.27 -15.69
N SER A 28 19.62 -1.14 -15.61
CA SER A 28 18.94 -0.70 -14.39
C SER A 28 17.63 0.01 -14.68
N ALA A 29 16.82 0.18 -13.64
CA ALA A 29 15.56 0.90 -13.68
C ALA A 29 15.38 1.72 -12.40
N SER A 30 14.69 2.84 -12.49
CA SER A 30 14.42 3.72 -11.35
C SER A 30 12.92 3.92 -11.17
N LEU A 31 12.43 3.80 -9.94
CA LEU A 31 11.11 4.31 -9.55
C LEU A 31 11.28 5.79 -9.21
N VAL A 32 10.60 6.66 -9.94
CA VAL A 32 10.70 8.11 -9.79
C VAL A 32 9.41 8.68 -9.20
N CYS A 33 9.55 9.46 -8.13
CA CYS A 33 8.48 10.20 -7.48
C CYS A 33 8.83 11.70 -7.51
N PRO A 34 8.40 12.44 -8.55
CA PRO A 34 8.67 13.87 -8.66
C PRO A 34 7.87 14.68 -7.62
N GLY A 35 8.49 15.71 -7.05
CA GLY A 35 7.80 16.72 -6.23
C GLY A 35 7.25 16.23 -4.89
N TYR A 36 7.67 15.06 -4.40
CA TYR A 36 7.15 14.47 -3.17
C TYR A 36 7.57 15.24 -1.90
N ALA A 37 8.77 15.85 -1.87
CA ALA A 37 9.18 16.65 -0.72
C ALA A 37 8.54 18.05 -0.76
N ARG A 38 8.28 18.62 0.44
CA ARG A 38 7.66 19.95 0.64
C ARG A 38 8.36 21.11 -0.11
N ASP A 39 9.60 20.90 -0.53
CA ASP A 39 10.42 21.90 -1.23
C ASP A 39 10.39 21.73 -2.76
N GLY A 40 9.58 20.79 -3.28
CA GLY A 40 9.49 20.47 -4.72
C GLY A 40 10.55 19.48 -5.21
N GLU A 41 11.43 19.01 -4.33
CA GLU A 41 12.41 17.96 -4.64
C GLU A 41 11.73 16.59 -4.61
N GLY A 42 11.84 15.84 -5.71
CA GLY A 42 11.40 14.45 -5.76
C GLY A 42 12.44 13.50 -5.19
N PHE A 43 12.11 12.21 -5.16
CA PHE A 43 13.10 11.15 -4.95
C PHE A 43 13.02 10.13 -6.07
N SER A 44 14.12 9.39 -6.24
CA SER A 44 14.17 8.24 -7.14
C SER A 44 14.86 7.08 -6.44
N ILE A 45 14.29 5.89 -6.54
CA ILE A 45 14.92 4.66 -6.06
C ILE A 45 15.45 3.89 -7.25
N HIS A 46 16.75 3.61 -7.26
CA HIS A 46 17.43 2.92 -8.33
C HIS A 46 17.53 1.42 -8.06
N PHE A 47 17.21 0.61 -9.05
CA PHE A 47 17.23 -0.85 -8.97
C PHE A 47 18.04 -1.46 -10.11
N THR A 48 18.74 -2.54 -9.80
CA THR A 48 19.43 -3.40 -10.76
C THR A 48 18.78 -4.80 -10.72
N PRO A 49 19.10 -5.70 -11.68
CA PRO A 49 18.61 -7.07 -11.68
C PRO A 49 18.87 -7.85 -10.39
N ALA A 50 19.88 -7.46 -9.61
CA ALA A 50 20.18 -8.09 -8.32
C ALA A 50 19.04 -7.91 -7.29
N HIS A 51 18.14 -6.96 -7.48
CA HIS A 51 17.05 -6.67 -6.54
C HIS A 51 15.72 -7.36 -6.91
N ILE A 52 15.67 -8.14 -8.00
CA ILE A 52 14.42 -8.76 -8.50
C ILE A 52 13.74 -9.60 -7.40
N GLU A 53 14.47 -10.50 -6.75
CA GLU A 53 13.93 -11.38 -5.71
C GLU A 53 13.31 -10.57 -4.55
N MET A 54 13.97 -9.48 -4.13
CA MET A 54 13.46 -8.62 -3.07
C MET A 54 12.18 -7.88 -3.48
N LEU A 55 12.12 -7.40 -4.73
CA LEU A 55 10.93 -6.73 -5.27
C LEU A 55 9.74 -7.70 -5.41
N GLU A 56 10.00 -8.95 -5.78
CA GLU A 56 8.98 -10.01 -5.84
C GLU A 56 8.42 -10.34 -4.45
N HIS A 57 9.28 -10.41 -3.43
CA HIS A 57 8.84 -10.58 -2.04
C HIS A 57 7.98 -9.40 -1.55
N LEU A 58 8.38 -8.16 -1.87
CA LEU A 58 7.61 -6.96 -1.54
C LEU A 58 6.23 -6.99 -2.21
N LEU A 59 6.17 -7.33 -3.50
CA LEU A 59 4.91 -7.45 -4.23
C LEU A 59 4.01 -8.55 -3.64
N GLY A 60 4.59 -9.68 -3.24
CA GLY A 60 3.88 -10.75 -2.55
C GLY A 60 3.25 -10.28 -1.23
N ALA A 61 4.00 -9.54 -0.41
CA ALA A 61 3.50 -8.98 0.84
C ALA A 61 2.33 -7.99 0.61
N LEU A 62 2.45 -7.10 -0.38
CA LEU A 62 1.40 -6.14 -0.74
C LEU A 62 0.11 -6.85 -1.18
N ARG A 63 0.21 -7.91 -2.00
CA ARG A 63 -0.94 -8.71 -2.43
C ARG A 63 -1.66 -9.40 -1.28
N ILE A 64 -0.91 -9.90 -0.28
CA ILE A 64 -1.51 -10.50 0.91
C ILE A 64 -2.30 -9.43 1.70
N ILE A 65 -1.72 -8.24 1.89
CA ILE A 65 -2.39 -7.13 2.57
C ILE A 65 -3.66 -6.71 1.82
N GLN A 66 -3.61 -6.61 0.49
CA GLN A 66 -4.79 -6.31 -0.33
C GLN A 66 -5.90 -7.35 -0.13
N ALA A 67 -5.57 -8.65 -0.22
CA ALA A 67 -6.55 -9.71 -0.03
C ALA A 67 -7.18 -9.69 1.38
N GLN A 68 -6.41 -9.31 2.40
CA GLN A 68 -6.92 -9.14 3.77
C GLN A 68 -7.91 -7.98 3.86
N GLN A 69 -7.63 -6.84 3.21
CA GLN A 69 -8.52 -5.69 3.18
C GLN A 69 -9.85 -6.03 2.49
N GLU A 70 -9.80 -6.75 1.37
CA GLU A 70 -10.98 -7.19 0.62
C GLU A 70 -11.84 -8.16 1.45
N ALA A 71 -11.23 -9.16 2.11
CA ALA A 71 -11.94 -10.10 2.97
C ALA A 71 -12.62 -9.44 4.18
N MET A 72 -12.03 -8.37 4.73
CA MET A 72 -12.65 -7.58 5.81
C MET A 72 -13.87 -6.80 5.34
N LEU A 73 -13.89 -6.33 4.08
CA LEU A 73 -15.05 -5.64 3.50
C LEU A 73 -16.20 -6.62 3.19
N GLU A 74 -15.88 -7.86 2.80
CA GLU A 74 -16.88 -8.91 2.57
C GLU A 74 -17.53 -9.42 3.87
N TYR A 75 -16.83 -9.35 5.00
CA TYR A 75 -17.37 -9.68 6.33
C TYR A 75 -18.22 -8.54 6.92
N ALA A 76 -19.17 -8.00 6.15
CA ALA A 76 -20.23 -7.17 6.70
C ALA A 76 -21.20 -8.07 7.49
N TYR A 77 -21.23 -7.88 8.82
CA TYR A 77 -22.00 -8.68 9.77
C TYR A 77 -23.44 -8.92 9.29
N PRO A 78 -23.93 -10.18 9.19
CA PRO A 78 -25.31 -10.41 8.84
C PRO A 78 -26.21 -9.83 9.94
N GLU A 79 -27.11 -8.90 9.59
CA GLU A 79 -28.12 -8.45 10.54
C GLU A 79 -28.89 -9.66 11.09
N PRO A 80 -29.03 -9.81 12.42
CA PRO A 80 -29.77 -10.92 12.98
C PRO A 80 -31.24 -10.86 12.53
N LYS A 81 -31.63 -11.80 11.67
CA LYS A 81 -33.02 -12.02 11.28
C LYS A 81 -33.81 -12.55 12.49
N GLY A 82 -34.33 -11.67 13.33
CA GLY A 82 -35.27 -12.08 14.37
C GLY A 82 -35.40 -11.17 15.59
N ALA A 83 -35.84 -9.93 15.42
CA ALA A 83 -36.23 -9.07 16.56
C ALA A 83 -37.55 -8.30 16.34
N LYS A 84 -38.48 -8.84 15.53
CA LYS A 84 -39.80 -8.21 15.30
C LYS A 84 -41.02 -9.13 15.55
N GLN A 85 -40.93 -10.08 16.47
CA GLN A 85 -42.11 -10.88 16.89
C GLN A 85 -42.37 -10.95 18.40
N ALA A 86 -41.64 -10.21 19.24
CA ALA A 86 -41.85 -10.25 20.70
C ALA A 86 -42.64 -9.05 21.28
N ALA A 87 -43.31 -8.23 20.46
CA ALA A 87 -43.99 -7.01 20.94
C ALA A 87 -45.46 -6.89 20.50
N LYS A 88 -46.19 -8.01 20.38
CA LYS A 88 -47.65 -8.00 20.12
C LYS A 88 -48.50 -8.87 21.06
N HIS A 89 -47.99 -9.27 22.23
CA HIS A 89 -48.74 -10.15 23.14
C HIS A 89 -48.91 -9.67 24.58
N LEU A 90 -48.73 -8.39 24.87
CA LEU A 90 -48.93 -7.84 26.21
C LEU A 90 -49.59 -6.46 26.16
N ILE A 91 -50.84 -6.39 25.70
CA ILE A 91 -51.83 -5.44 26.24
C ILE A 91 -53.16 -6.19 26.27
N ARG A 92 -53.61 -6.47 27.50
CA ARG A 92 -54.93 -7.00 27.82
C ARG A 92 -55.81 -5.83 28.27
#